data_AF-A0A8S4PK12-F1
#
_entry.id   AF-A0A8S4PK12-F1
#
_cell.length_a   1.000
_cell.length_b   1.000
_cell.length_c   1.000
_cell.angle_alpha   90.00
_cell.angle_beta   90.00
_cell.angle_gamma   90.00
#
_symmetry.space_group_name_H-M   'P 1'
#
loop_
_entity.id
_entity.type
_entity.pdbx_description
1 polymer ?
#
loop_
_entity_poly.entity_id
_entity_poly.type
_entity_poly.pdbx_seq_one_letter_code
_entity_poly.pdbx_strand_id
1 'polypeptide(L)'
;MAKNFKLDSFWMAKIKNQFYMLFDRNLNEVVGKKDFDLAFQDLVLRRDWKDGSPMWKRANVMKSNLWENLTSDADKNNQISLVEWCNFWADFAANYEKKNDIPLWFREYIDITFHIIDKNGDGLIDEVEFVGFYYESRHISNTFLCFVESAYRKIIMNGQRVLDIALFREMILGFTVSRDMETIGNTFGEMIVKQLVSRAEFKRTDIWEKKNKYQFYTWFDQDKNGVVSKNDFEIHVKNILTMTKWTEGSPMWVRLNDVFSNMWKAMKDIADTNLDDTVTIDEWLNALEKMCRQIQTKPLQIPRWYLRLMDVYFDVFDRLGNSDGWVEKEEWVTYFGKYLELPQERSEKYFKKMTYDGRITVDRDFWYLWVIQMNMSDDVNSPGDIFIRMCTEKQN
;
A
#
# COMPACT_ATOMS: atom_id res chain seq x y z
N MET A 1 30.43 -13.86 -18.13
CA MET A 1 30.05 -14.64 -16.93
C MET A 1 29.07 -13.81 -16.12
N ALA A 2 27.80 -14.19 -16.13
CA ALA A 2 26.76 -13.50 -15.37
C ALA A 2 27.04 -13.67 -13.88
N LYS A 3 27.30 -12.57 -13.18
CA LYS A 3 27.36 -12.58 -11.72
C LYS A 3 25.92 -12.83 -11.24
N ASN A 4 25.70 -13.99 -10.65
CA ASN A 4 24.49 -14.30 -9.88
C ASN A 4 24.37 -13.28 -8.74
N PHE A 5 23.64 -12.19 -8.99
CA PHE A 5 23.21 -11.28 -7.94
C PHE A 5 22.17 -12.01 -7.09
N LYS A 6 22.56 -12.36 -5.87
CA LYS A 6 21.58 -12.64 -4.82
C LYS A 6 20.86 -11.31 -4.56
N LEU A 7 19.69 -11.11 -5.18
CA LEU A 7 18.88 -9.91 -5.05
C LEU A 7 18.50 -9.72 -3.57
N ASP A 8 18.97 -8.65 -2.95
CA ASP A 8 18.51 -8.20 -1.64
C ASP A 8 17.06 -7.73 -1.75
N SER A 9 16.14 -8.51 -1.17
CA SER A 9 14.70 -8.33 -1.28
C SER A 9 14.22 -7.00 -0.68
N PHE A 10 14.92 -6.47 0.32
CA PHE A 10 14.60 -5.19 0.92
C PHE A 10 14.84 -4.04 -0.05
N TRP A 11 16.06 -3.95 -0.60
CA TRP A 11 16.43 -2.89 -1.51
C TRP A 11 15.56 -2.89 -2.78
N MET A 12 15.27 -4.09 -3.30
CA MET A 12 14.36 -4.22 -4.44
C MET A 12 12.95 -3.73 -4.13
N ALA A 13 12.43 -4.00 -2.93
CA ALA A 13 11.07 -3.59 -2.57
C ALA A 13 10.90 -2.07 -2.55
N LYS A 14 11.87 -1.32 -2.01
CA LYS A 14 11.81 0.15 -1.99
C LYS A 14 11.95 0.78 -3.38
N ILE A 15 12.84 0.27 -4.23
CA ILE A 15 13.03 0.76 -5.61
C ILE A 15 11.80 0.47 -6.47
N LYS A 16 11.16 -0.69 -6.30
CA LYS A 16 9.86 -0.99 -6.91
C LYS A 16 8.78 -0.04 -6.42
N ASN A 17 8.68 0.19 -5.10
CA ASN A 17 7.69 1.11 -4.56
C ASN A 17 7.82 2.52 -5.17
N GLN A 18 9.05 3.03 -5.33
CA GLN A 18 9.31 4.30 -6.01
C GLN A 18 8.76 4.32 -7.45
N PHE A 19 8.96 3.24 -8.21
CA PHE A 19 8.44 3.10 -9.59
C PHE A 19 6.92 3.29 -9.62
N TYR A 20 6.19 2.51 -8.81
CA TYR A 20 4.73 2.53 -8.83
C TYR A 20 4.12 3.79 -8.21
N MET A 21 4.69 4.30 -7.12
CA MET A 21 4.13 5.46 -6.41
C MET A 21 4.35 6.77 -7.18
N LEU A 22 5.52 6.92 -7.81
CA LEU A 22 5.91 8.21 -8.37
C LEU A 22 5.85 8.25 -9.89
N PHE A 23 6.16 7.15 -10.60
CA PHE A 23 6.41 7.19 -12.04
C PHE A 23 5.37 6.44 -12.89
N ASP A 24 4.89 5.27 -12.46
CA ASP A 24 3.85 4.51 -13.18
C ASP A 24 2.45 5.04 -12.83
N ARG A 25 2.09 6.18 -13.43
CA ARG A 25 0.87 6.93 -13.10
C ARG A 25 -0.43 6.20 -13.45
N ASN A 26 -0.39 5.27 -14.38
CA ASN A 26 -1.57 4.57 -14.87
C ASN A 26 -1.59 3.07 -14.48
N LEU A 27 -0.57 2.62 -13.73
CA LEU A 27 -0.40 1.27 -13.21
C LEU A 27 -0.38 0.19 -14.29
N ASN A 28 0.22 0.48 -15.45
CA ASN A 28 0.37 -0.48 -16.55
C ASN A 28 1.72 -1.22 -16.51
N GLU A 29 2.48 -1.06 -15.43
CA GLU A 29 3.80 -1.68 -15.18
C GLU A 29 4.92 -1.21 -16.12
N VAL A 30 4.70 -0.12 -16.86
CA VAL A 30 5.69 0.53 -17.71
C VAL A 30 5.65 2.05 -17.56
N VAL A 31 6.81 2.68 -17.50
CA VAL A 31 6.89 4.16 -17.48
C VAL A 31 7.21 4.63 -18.89
N GLY A 32 6.20 5.12 -19.59
CA GLY A 32 6.38 5.82 -20.84
C GLY A 32 6.72 7.30 -20.63
N LYS A 33 7.11 7.98 -21.70
CA LYS A 33 7.38 9.44 -21.67
C LYS A 33 6.20 10.24 -21.10
N LYS A 34 4.97 9.84 -21.42
CA LYS A 34 3.75 10.48 -20.91
C LYS A 34 3.59 10.32 -19.40
N ASP A 35 3.84 9.12 -18.85
CA ASP A 35 3.73 8.86 -17.41
C ASP A 35 4.79 9.65 -16.65
N PHE A 36 6.02 9.67 -17.17
CA PHE A 36 7.10 10.48 -16.63
C PHE A 36 6.80 11.99 -16.69
N ASP A 37 6.26 12.47 -17.82
CA ASP A 37 5.90 13.87 -17.98
C ASP A 37 4.80 14.31 -17.01
N LEU A 38 3.81 13.43 -16.77
CA LEU A 38 2.74 13.65 -15.77
C LEU A 38 3.29 13.62 -14.35
N ALA A 39 4.15 12.66 -14.01
CA ALA A 39 4.81 12.58 -12.71
C ALA A 39 5.59 13.87 -12.42
N PHE A 40 6.31 14.37 -13.42
CA PHE A 40 7.09 15.59 -13.29
C PHE A 40 6.24 16.86 -13.26
N GLN A 41 5.17 16.91 -14.06
CA GLN A 41 4.20 18.00 -14.00
C GLN A 41 3.58 18.06 -12.61
N ASP A 42 3.16 16.94 -12.04
CA ASP A 42 2.64 16.90 -10.68
C ASP A 42 3.71 17.33 -9.66
N LEU A 43 5.00 17.00 -9.84
CA LEU A 43 6.07 17.43 -8.94
C LEU A 43 6.36 18.95 -9.01
N VAL A 44 6.37 19.54 -10.23
CA VAL A 44 6.80 20.94 -10.44
C VAL A 44 5.64 21.93 -10.42
N LEU A 45 4.44 21.56 -10.89
CA LEU A 45 3.25 22.41 -10.82
C LEU A 45 2.74 22.60 -9.38
N ARG A 46 3.24 21.83 -8.42
CA ARG A 46 3.03 22.06 -6.97
C ARG A 46 3.71 23.34 -6.46
N ARG A 47 4.57 23.97 -7.27
CA ARG A 47 5.18 25.26 -6.97
C ARG A 47 4.61 26.32 -7.90
N ASP A 48 4.29 27.48 -7.34
CA ASP A 48 3.92 28.70 -8.08
C ASP A 48 5.14 29.36 -8.77
N TRP A 49 6.06 28.54 -9.29
CA TRP A 49 7.19 29.03 -10.06
C TRP A 49 6.68 29.54 -11.40
N LYS A 50 6.74 30.86 -11.58
CA LYS A 50 6.37 31.51 -12.84
C LYS A 50 7.13 30.89 -14.01
N ASP A 51 6.43 30.66 -15.11
CA ASP A 51 7.02 30.19 -16.37
C ASP A 51 8.23 31.04 -16.74
N GLY A 52 9.35 30.38 -17.05
CA GLY A 52 10.60 31.04 -17.41
C GLY A 52 11.43 31.59 -16.23
N SER A 53 10.96 31.48 -14.98
CA SER A 53 11.78 31.75 -13.79
C SER A 53 13.02 30.85 -13.72
N PRO A 54 14.09 31.24 -12.98
CA PRO A 54 15.28 30.41 -12.85
C PRO A 54 15.01 28.98 -12.37
N MET A 55 14.13 28.82 -11.37
CA MET A 55 13.76 27.50 -10.84
C MET A 55 12.91 26.68 -11.83
N TRP A 56 11.96 27.32 -12.52
CA TRP A 56 11.20 26.65 -13.57
C TRP A 56 12.10 26.14 -14.70
N LYS A 57 13.08 26.95 -15.14
CA LYS A 57 14.05 26.55 -16.16
C LYS A 57 14.94 25.40 -15.68
N ARG A 58 15.46 25.51 -14.45
CA ARG A 58 16.31 24.48 -13.83
C ARG A 58 15.57 23.15 -13.71
N ALA A 59 14.30 23.18 -13.28
CA ALA A 59 13.44 22.01 -13.19
C ALA A 59 13.19 21.36 -14.57
N ASN A 60 12.88 22.13 -15.60
CA ASN A 60 12.69 21.57 -16.95
C ASN A 60 13.97 20.94 -17.52
N VAL A 61 15.15 21.54 -17.27
CA VAL A 61 16.43 20.95 -17.66
C VAL A 61 16.67 19.63 -16.92
N MET A 62 16.42 19.60 -15.60
CA MET A 62 16.55 18.38 -14.81
C MET A 62 15.59 17.28 -15.28
N LYS A 63 14.34 17.62 -15.63
CA LYS A 63 13.37 16.69 -16.21
C LYS A 63 13.93 15.97 -17.43
N SER A 64 14.46 16.74 -18.39
CA SER A 64 15.01 16.19 -19.63
C SER A 64 16.22 15.33 -19.33
N ASN A 65 17.15 15.81 -18.52
CA ASN A 65 18.35 15.07 -18.15
C ASN A 65 18.01 13.76 -17.42
N LEU A 66 17.05 13.78 -16.48
CA LEU A 66 16.62 12.59 -15.75
C LEU A 66 16.01 11.57 -16.72
N TRP A 67 15.13 12.00 -17.62
CA TRP A 67 14.54 11.11 -18.63
C TRP A 67 15.60 10.52 -19.56
N GLU A 68 16.51 11.34 -20.07
CA GLU A 68 17.59 10.91 -20.97
C GLU A 68 18.52 9.90 -20.31
N ASN A 69 18.90 10.10 -19.04
CA ASN A 69 19.77 9.17 -18.32
C ASN A 69 19.03 7.88 -17.91
N LEU A 70 17.75 7.96 -17.53
CA LEU A 70 16.95 6.77 -17.28
C LEU A 70 16.76 5.94 -18.56
N THR A 71 16.56 6.60 -19.70
CA THR A 71 16.32 5.90 -20.97
C THR A 71 17.59 5.44 -21.67
N SER A 72 18.72 6.16 -21.54
CA SER A 72 19.99 5.76 -22.17
C SER A 72 20.49 4.39 -21.70
N ASP A 73 20.21 4.07 -20.44
CA ASP A 73 20.74 2.87 -19.77
C ASP A 73 19.65 1.79 -19.58
N ALA A 74 18.38 2.18 -19.44
CA ALA A 74 17.28 1.26 -19.13
C ALA A 74 16.34 0.99 -20.31
N ASP A 75 16.17 1.90 -21.27
CA ASP A 75 15.10 1.84 -22.27
C ASP A 75 15.56 1.23 -23.60
N LYS A 76 14.95 0.10 -23.98
CA LYS A 76 15.19 -0.56 -25.28
C LYS A 76 14.01 -0.44 -26.25
N ASN A 77 12.87 0.12 -25.82
CA ASN A 77 11.60 0.08 -26.57
C ASN A 77 10.71 1.33 -26.42
N ASN A 78 11.28 2.48 -26.03
CA ASN A 78 10.61 3.75 -25.68
C ASN A 78 9.74 3.69 -24.41
N GLN A 79 9.96 2.70 -23.54
CA GLN A 79 9.29 2.51 -22.26
C GLN A 79 10.26 1.92 -21.25
N ILE A 80 10.10 2.29 -19.97
CA ILE A 80 10.90 1.70 -18.90
C ILE A 80 10.02 0.67 -18.16
N SER A 81 10.30 -0.62 -18.35
CA SER A 81 9.67 -1.67 -17.55
C SER A 81 10.20 -1.68 -16.12
N LEU A 82 9.48 -2.34 -15.20
CA LEU A 82 9.94 -2.51 -13.82
C LEU A 82 11.31 -3.20 -13.74
N VAL A 83 11.61 -4.14 -14.65
CA VAL A 83 12.88 -4.87 -14.67
C VAL A 83 14.02 -3.94 -15.07
N GLU A 84 13.81 -3.14 -16.11
CA GLU A 84 14.77 -2.14 -16.57
C GLU A 84 15.05 -1.08 -15.50
N TRP A 85 13.99 -0.58 -14.84
CA TRP A 85 14.09 0.31 -13.70
C TRP A 85 14.96 -0.27 -12.57
N CYS A 86 14.69 -1.52 -12.17
CA CYS A 86 15.44 -2.16 -11.10
C CYS A 86 16.92 -2.36 -11.47
N ASN A 87 17.20 -2.75 -12.72
CA ASN A 87 18.57 -2.92 -13.20
C ASN A 87 19.34 -1.60 -13.21
N PHE A 88 18.71 -0.52 -13.70
CA PHE A 88 19.29 0.82 -13.69
C PHE A 88 19.74 1.24 -12.30
N TRP A 89 18.86 1.14 -11.30
CA TRP A 89 19.19 1.52 -9.93
C TRP A 89 20.21 0.59 -9.28
N ALA A 90 20.25 -0.69 -9.69
CA ALA A 90 21.23 -1.65 -9.17
C ALA A 90 22.63 -1.31 -9.68
N ASP A 91 22.75 -0.96 -10.95
CA ASP A 91 24.00 -0.50 -11.57
C ASP A 91 24.43 0.85 -10.98
N PHE A 92 23.49 1.77 -10.78
CA PHE A 92 23.74 3.03 -10.09
C PHE A 92 24.32 2.81 -8.69
N ALA A 93 23.68 1.99 -7.86
CA ALA A 93 24.14 1.70 -6.50
C ALA A 93 25.54 1.03 -6.51
N ALA A 94 25.77 0.07 -7.40
CA ALA A 94 27.07 -0.60 -7.54
C ALA A 94 28.19 0.34 -8.03
N ASN A 95 27.86 1.36 -8.83
CA ASN A 95 28.81 2.37 -9.27
C ASN A 95 29.10 3.38 -8.15
N TYR A 96 28.07 3.78 -7.40
CA TYR A 96 28.23 4.65 -6.24
C TYR A 96 29.14 4.01 -5.18
N GLU A 97 28.96 2.73 -4.85
CA GLU A 97 29.84 2.02 -3.90
C GLU A 97 31.31 2.03 -4.30
N LYS A 98 31.59 1.98 -5.61
CA LYS A 98 32.97 1.93 -6.12
C LYS A 98 33.63 3.30 -6.19
N LYS A 99 32.88 4.32 -6.62
CA LYS A 99 33.42 5.64 -6.97
C LYS A 99 33.15 6.68 -5.89
N ASN A 100 32.19 6.42 -5.01
CA ASN A 100 31.66 7.36 -4.03
C ASN A 100 31.34 8.72 -4.66
N ASP A 101 30.76 8.69 -5.86
CA ASP A 101 30.45 9.88 -6.66
C ASP A 101 29.01 9.85 -7.13
N ILE A 102 28.39 11.03 -7.16
CA ILE A 102 26.99 11.22 -7.50
C ILE A 102 26.94 11.93 -8.86
N PRO A 103 26.37 11.29 -9.89
CA PRO A 103 26.21 11.94 -11.19
C PRO A 103 25.47 13.26 -11.07
N LEU A 104 25.89 14.24 -11.89
CA LEU A 104 25.34 15.61 -11.84
C LEU A 104 23.82 15.63 -11.99
N TRP A 105 23.26 14.82 -12.89
CA TRP A 105 21.80 14.75 -13.10
C TRP A 105 21.07 14.30 -11.83
N PHE A 106 21.63 13.38 -11.05
CA PHE A 106 21.01 12.87 -9.83
C PHE A 106 21.14 13.86 -8.68
N ARG A 107 22.30 14.53 -8.58
CA ARG A 107 22.48 15.65 -7.64
C ARG A 107 21.47 16.77 -7.93
N GLU A 108 21.30 17.15 -9.19
CA GLU A 108 20.31 18.16 -9.59
C GLU A 108 18.88 17.71 -9.30
N TYR A 109 18.55 16.44 -9.52
CA TYR A 109 17.25 15.88 -9.15
C TYR A 109 16.99 16.02 -7.64
N ILE A 110 17.95 15.66 -6.78
CA ILE A 110 17.83 15.79 -5.32
C ILE A 110 17.63 17.26 -4.93
N ASP A 111 18.48 18.15 -5.45
CA ASP A 111 18.48 19.57 -5.09
C ASP A 111 17.17 20.26 -5.49
N ILE A 112 16.64 19.97 -6.67
CA ILE A 112 15.37 20.55 -7.13
C ILE A 112 14.21 19.94 -6.34
N THR A 113 14.24 18.65 -6.02
CA THR A 113 13.22 18.01 -5.17
C THR A 113 13.19 18.65 -3.78
N PHE A 114 14.36 18.96 -3.20
CA PHE A 114 14.44 19.70 -1.94
C PHE A 114 13.71 21.05 -2.04
N HIS A 115 14.00 21.86 -3.07
CA HIS A 115 13.35 23.16 -3.26
C HIS A 115 11.87 23.08 -3.62
N ILE A 116 11.39 21.94 -4.12
CA ILE A 116 9.96 21.68 -4.31
C ILE A 116 9.29 21.48 -2.94
N ILE A 117 9.95 20.78 -2.01
CA ILE A 117 9.42 20.48 -0.68
C ILE A 117 9.53 21.68 0.27
N ASP A 118 10.69 22.34 0.32
CA ASP A 118 10.96 23.59 1.05
C ASP A 118 10.11 24.72 0.43
N LYS A 119 8.87 24.83 0.90
CA LYS A 119 7.85 25.69 0.28
C LYS A 119 8.09 27.15 0.63
N ASN A 120 8.46 27.40 1.88
CA ASN A 120 8.70 28.75 2.39
C ASN A 120 10.05 29.34 1.91
N GLY A 121 10.97 28.49 1.42
CA GLY A 121 12.27 28.88 0.88
C GLY A 121 13.30 29.25 1.95
N ASP A 122 13.13 28.77 3.18
CA ASP A 122 14.03 29.05 4.30
C ASP A 122 15.29 28.15 4.31
N GLY A 123 15.35 27.19 3.38
CA GLY A 123 16.48 26.27 3.25
C GLY A 123 16.41 25.08 4.21
N LEU A 124 15.28 24.90 4.90
CA LEU A 124 14.95 23.75 5.73
C LEU A 124 13.65 23.13 5.20
N ILE A 125 13.44 21.86 5.52
CA ILE A 125 12.15 21.20 5.32
C ILE A 125 11.58 20.93 6.71
N ASP A 126 10.44 21.55 7.03
CA ASP A 126 9.72 21.26 8.26
C ASP A 126 8.77 20.05 8.13
N GLU A 127 8.11 19.66 9.23
CA GLU A 127 7.17 18.52 9.23
C GLU A 127 5.98 18.77 8.29
N VAL A 128 5.48 20.01 8.23
CA VAL A 128 4.32 20.39 7.41
C VAL A 128 4.67 20.33 5.94
N GLU A 129 5.85 20.81 5.57
CA GLU A 129 6.38 20.77 4.21
C GLU A 129 6.66 19.34 3.76
N PHE A 130 7.33 18.56 4.61
CA PHE A 130 7.65 17.16 4.32
C PHE A 130 6.39 16.32 4.14
N VAL A 131 5.45 16.39 5.08
CA VAL A 131 4.18 15.64 5.01
C VAL A 131 3.31 16.16 3.88
N GLY A 132 3.24 17.47 3.71
CA GLY A 132 2.48 18.14 2.65
C GLY A 132 2.89 17.70 1.25
N PHE A 133 4.19 17.45 1.02
CA PHE A 133 4.68 16.90 -0.23
C PHE A 133 4.06 15.54 -0.57
N TYR A 134 3.91 14.66 0.41
CA TYR A 134 3.28 13.34 0.22
C TYR A 134 1.75 13.44 0.18
N TYR A 135 1.14 14.32 0.96
CA TYR A 135 -0.31 14.58 0.93
C TYR A 135 -0.79 15.00 -0.47
N GLU A 136 -0.02 15.83 -1.15
CA GLU A 136 -0.38 16.37 -2.46
C GLU A 136 -0.18 15.37 -3.62
N SER A 137 0.47 14.22 -3.38
CA SER A 137 0.48 13.13 -4.36
C SER A 137 -0.87 12.42 -4.37
N ARG A 138 -1.57 12.48 -5.51
CA ARG A 138 -2.80 11.69 -5.74
C ARG A 138 -2.55 10.22 -5.39
N HIS A 139 -3.51 9.60 -4.71
CA HIS A 139 -3.49 8.20 -4.22
C HIS A 139 -2.68 7.95 -2.94
N ILE A 140 -2.33 9.01 -2.19
CA ILE A 140 -1.75 8.85 -0.86
C ILE A 140 -2.83 8.94 0.22
N SER A 141 -2.66 8.02 1.13
CA SER A 141 -3.49 7.65 2.24
C SER A 141 -3.29 8.56 3.46
N ASN A 142 -4.33 8.87 4.26
CA ASN A 142 -4.16 9.62 5.52
C ASN A 142 -3.29 8.84 6.52
N THR A 143 -3.49 7.52 6.64
CA THR A 143 -2.61 6.61 7.39
C THR A 143 -1.15 6.63 6.91
N PHE A 144 -0.92 6.69 5.60
CA PHE A 144 0.42 6.81 5.04
C PHE A 144 1.07 8.13 5.48
N LEU A 145 0.30 9.22 5.64
CA LEU A 145 0.82 10.48 6.17
C LEU A 145 1.26 10.38 7.62
N CYS A 146 0.52 9.68 8.49
CA CYS A 146 0.99 9.41 9.85
C CYS A 146 2.31 8.63 9.86
N PHE A 147 2.52 7.77 8.86
CA PHE A 147 3.81 7.10 8.68
C PHE A 147 4.90 8.05 8.17
N VAL A 148 4.56 8.96 7.24
CA VAL A 148 5.47 10.03 6.80
C VAL A 148 5.88 10.94 7.96
N GLU A 149 4.95 11.32 8.84
CA GLU A 149 5.20 12.08 10.07
C GLU A 149 6.16 11.34 11.02
N SER A 150 5.90 10.05 11.27
CA SER A 150 6.76 9.22 12.10
C SER A 150 8.17 9.07 11.50
N ALA A 151 8.26 8.88 10.18
CA ALA A 151 9.52 8.82 9.46
C ALA A 151 10.28 10.15 9.56
N TYR A 152 9.60 11.28 9.35
CA TYR A 152 10.16 12.62 9.50
C TYR A 152 10.77 12.79 10.89
N ARG A 153 10.01 12.52 11.96
CA ARG A 153 10.49 12.63 13.36
C ARG A 153 11.73 11.80 13.61
N LYS A 154 11.81 10.59 13.05
CA LYS A 154 13.00 9.73 13.15
C LYS A 154 14.20 10.29 12.37
N ILE A 155 13.98 10.80 11.15
CA ILE A 155 15.02 11.42 10.32
C ILE A 155 15.68 12.58 11.07
N ILE A 156 14.89 13.44 11.70
CA ILE A 156 15.40 14.56 12.49
C ILE A 156 15.80 14.18 13.92
N MET A 157 15.85 12.88 14.26
CA MET A 157 16.17 12.35 15.58
C MET A 157 15.36 13.02 16.71
N ASN A 158 14.05 13.15 16.51
CA ASN A 158 13.10 13.84 17.42
C ASN A 158 13.52 15.28 17.74
N GLY A 159 14.03 16.02 16.74
CA GLY A 159 14.39 17.44 16.86
C GLY A 159 15.85 17.70 17.24
N GLN A 160 16.69 16.67 17.30
CA GLN A 160 18.14 16.84 17.51
C GLN A 160 18.88 17.32 16.26
N ARG A 161 18.23 17.26 15.08
CA ARG A 161 18.76 17.74 13.80
C ARG A 161 17.66 18.50 13.04
N VAL A 162 18.05 19.21 11.99
CA VAL A 162 17.14 19.86 11.04
C VAL A 162 17.27 19.18 9.68
N LEU A 163 16.18 19.15 8.91
CA LEU A 163 16.19 18.60 7.56
C LEU A 163 16.62 19.68 6.55
N ASP A 164 17.91 19.97 6.53
CA ASP A 164 18.54 20.82 5.52
C ASP A 164 18.88 20.03 4.25
N ILE A 165 19.41 20.71 3.22
CA ILE A 165 19.80 20.07 1.96
C ILE A 165 20.87 18.98 2.14
N ALA A 166 21.74 19.08 3.15
CA ALA A 166 22.79 18.09 3.39
C ALA A 166 22.18 16.80 3.95
N LEU A 167 21.33 16.89 4.96
CA LEU A 167 20.61 15.75 5.52
C LEU A 167 19.62 15.15 4.51
N PHE A 168 18.97 15.99 3.70
CA PHE A 168 18.08 15.52 2.65
C PHE A 168 18.82 14.72 1.57
N ARG A 169 20.02 15.16 1.16
CA ARG A 169 20.89 14.40 0.26
C ARG A 169 21.29 13.06 0.87
N GLU A 170 21.69 13.03 2.14
CA GLU A 170 22.00 11.80 2.87
C GLU A 170 20.81 10.83 2.87
N MET A 171 19.61 11.36 3.14
CA MET A 171 18.36 10.60 3.12
C MET A 171 18.06 10.00 1.73
N ILE A 172 18.08 10.79 0.67
CA ILE A 172 17.78 10.28 -0.69
C ILE A 172 18.85 9.30 -1.16
N LEU A 173 20.13 9.54 -0.86
CA LEU A 173 21.21 8.61 -1.18
C LEU A 173 21.06 7.31 -0.40
N GLY A 174 20.82 7.37 0.91
CA GLY A 174 20.57 6.20 1.74
C GLY A 174 19.40 5.36 1.21
N PHE A 175 18.30 6.02 0.83
CA PHE A 175 17.16 5.35 0.19
C PHE A 175 17.52 4.72 -1.16
N THR A 176 18.39 5.36 -1.95
CA THR A 176 18.69 4.90 -3.31
C THR A 176 19.72 3.78 -3.32
N VAL A 177 20.81 3.90 -2.54
CA VAL A 177 21.97 3.00 -2.64
C VAL A 177 22.12 2.05 -1.46
N SER A 178 21.71 2.43 -0.25
CA SER A 178 22.00 1.62 0.95
C SER A 178 21.11 0.38 1.02
N ARG A 179 21.70 -0.77 1.34
CA ARG A 179 20.98 -2.02 1.64
C ARG A 179 20.67 -2.19 3.13
N ASP A 180 21.23 -1.34 3.97
CA ASP A 180 21.07 -1.39 5.41
C ASP A 180 19.77 -0.69 5.85
N MET A 181 18.88 -1.44 6.51
CA MET A 181 17.60 -0.92 7.00
C MET A 181 17.74 0.22 8.00
N GLU A 182 18.86 0.29 8.73
CA GLU A 182 19.10 1.32 9.75
C GLU A 182 19.60 2.64 9.16
N THR A 183 19.96 2.67 7.87
CA THR A 183 20.33 3.92 7.20
C THR A 183 19.16 4.90 7.21
N ILE A 184 19.43 6.18 7.47
CA ILE A 184 18.39 7.22 7.63
C ILE A 184 17.38 7.29 6.48
N GLY A 185 17.85 7.18 5.23
CA GLY A 185 16.99 7.13 4.04
C GLY A 185 16.07 5.92 3.96
N ASN A 186 16.47 4.84 4.64
CA ASN A 186 15.69 3.61 4.73
C ASN A 186 14.67 3.63 5.87
N THR A 187 14.57 4.70 6.66
CA THR A 187 13.44 4.89 7.60
C THR A 187 12.09 4.83 6.88
N PHE A 188 12.01 5.43 5.69
CA PHE A 188 10.83 5.37 4.81
C PHE A 188 10.61 3.96 4.24
N GLY A 189 11.71 3.32 3.78
CA GLY A 189 11.71 1.98 3.19
C GLY A 189 11.41 0.87 4.20
N GLU A 190 11.86 1.00 5.44
CA GLU A 190 11.57 0.10 6.55
C GLU A 190 10.08 0.09 6.86
N MET A 191 9.41 1.23 6.78
CA MET A 191 7.97 1.35 7.01
C MET A 191 7.18 0.77 5.84
N ILE A 192 7.54 1.10 4.59
CA ILE A 192 6.98 0.48 3.37
C ILE A 192 7.18 -1.05 3.39
N VAL A 193 8.33 -1.55 3.86
CA VAL A 193 8.63 -2.98 3.88
C VAL A 193 8.07 -3.70 5.12
N LYS A 194 7.91 -3.04 6.27
CA LYS A 194 7.11 -3.56 7.39
C LYS A 194 5.62 -3.61 7.02
N GLN A 195 5.17 -2.74 6.11
CA GLN A 195 3.80 -2.71 5.57
C GLN A 195 3.58 -3.75 4.45
N LEU A 196 4.62 -4.08 3.66
CA LEU A 196 4.55 -5.06 2.57
C LEU A 196 5.01 -6.48 2.96
N VAL A 197 5.82 -6.62 4.02
CA VAL A 197 6.43 -7.87 4.44
C VAL A 197 6.63 -7.86 5.97
N SER A 198 5.72 -8.44 6.73
CA SER A 198 6.16 -9.16 7.93
C SER A 198 7.04 -10.31 7.43
N ARG A 199 8.37 -10.09 7.42
CA ARG A 199 9.43 -10.88 6.77
C ARG A 199 9.65 -12.28 7.34
N ALA A 200 8.70 -13.16 7.09
CA ALA A 200 8.97 -14.59 6.99
C ALA A 200 8.62 -15.04 5.56
N GLU A 201 9.36 -16.01 5.01
CA GLU A 201 8.85 -16.82 3.89
C GLU A 201 7.41 -17.23 4.21
N PHE A 202 6.50 -17.14 3.24
CA PHE A 202 5.11 -17.48 3.47
C PHE A 202 5.10 -18.95 3.82
N LYS A 203 4.69 -19.21 5.06
CA LYS A 203 4.46 -20.53 5.56
C LYS A 203 2.97 -20.65 5.74
N ARG A 204 2.43 -21.75 5.25
CA ARG A 204 1.09 -22.19 5.61
C ARG A 204 1.13 -22.66 7.06
N THR A 205 1.15 -21.71 7.99
CA THR A 205 1.16 -21.97 9.43
C THR A 205 -0.22 -22.41 9.89
N ASP A 206 -0.30 -23.09 11.03
CA ASP A 206 -1.58 -23.44 11.65
C ASP A 206 -2.42 -22.19 11.96
N ILE A 207 -1.78 -21.07 12.31
CA ILE A 207 -2.45 -19.80 12.58
C ILE A 207 -3.07 -19.26 11.29
N TRP A 208 -2.28 -19.23 10.21
CA TRP A 208 -2.75 -18.81 8.90
C TRP A 208 -3.89 -19.68 8.36
N GLU A 209 -3.79 -21.01 8.53
CA GLU A 209 -4.85 -21.90 8.04
C GLU A 209 -6.13 -21.75 8.86
N LYS A 210 -6.04 -21.67 10.19
CA LYS A 210 -7.21 -21.49 11.07
C LYS A 210 -7.94 -20.19 10.78
N LYS A 211 -7.22 -19.08 10.60
CA LYS A 211 -7.86 -17.79 10.29
C LYS A 211 -8.54 -17.80 8.93
N ASN A 212 -7.91 -18.34 7.89
CA ASN A 212 -8.49 -18.35 6.56
C ASN A 212 -9.67 -19.34 6.44
N LYS A 213 -9.65 -20.45 7.18
CA LYS A 213 -10.84 -21.32 7.35
C LYS A 213 -11.99 -20.58 8.04
N TYR A 214 -11.70 -19.82 9.10
CA TYR A 214 -12.71 -19.02 9.77
C TYR A 214 -13.35 -18.01 8.81
N GLN A 215 -12.53 -17.27 8.04
CA GLN A 215 -13.03 -16.32 7.04
C GLN A 215 -13.90 -17.02 5.98
N PHE A 216 -13.45 -18.16 5.45
CA PHE A 216 -14.21 -18.96 4.48
C PHE A 216 -15.60 -19.30 5.01
N TYR A 217 -15.68 -19.98 6.15
CA TYR A 217 -16.96 -20.45 6.69
C TYR A 217 -17.83 -19.33 7.26
N THR A 218 -17.27 -18.19 7.66
CA THR A 218 -18.04 -17.12 8.30
C THR A 218 -18.50 -16.08 7.29
N TRP A 219 -17.62 -15.69 6.36
CA TRP A 219 -17.85 -14.55 5.48
C TRP A 219 -18.13 -14.92 4.03
N PHE A 220 -17.66 -16.08 3.55
CA PHE A 220 -17.82 -16.46 2.14
C PHE A 220 -18.86 -17.55 1.93
N ASP A 221 -18.86 -18.62 2.72
CA ASP A 221 -19.90 -19.65 2.72
C ASP A 221 -21.13 -19.14 3.49
N GLN A 222 -22.05 -18.48 2.78
CA GLN A 222 -23.20 -17.80 3.38
C GLN A 222 -24.32 -18.78 3.69
N ASP A 223 -24.55 -19.78 2.83
CA ASP A 223 -25.61 -20.78 3.02
C ASP A 223 -25.18 -22.00 3.87
N LYS A 224 -23.90 -22.06 4.27
CA LYS A 224 -23.30 -23.09 5.13
C LYS A 224 -23.30 -24.48 4.50
N ASN A 225 -23.24 -24.56 3.17
CA ASN A 225 -23.19 -25.83 2.45
C ASN A 225 -21.75 -26.42 2.36
N GLY A 226 -20.73 -25.68 2.82
CA GLY A 226 -19.33 -26.11 2.84
C GLY A 226 -18.53 -25.78 1.58
N VAL A 227 -19.14 -25.12 0.59
CA VAL A 227 -18.50 -24.59 -0.62
C VAL A 227 -18.92 -23.14 -0.84
N VAL A 228 -18.11 -22.39 -1.60
CA VAL A 228 -18.46 -21.03 -2.01
C VAL A 228 -18.88 -21.04 -3.46
N SER A 229 -20.04 -20.46 -3.74
CA SER A 229 -20.65 -20.38 -5.06
C SER A 229 -21.09 -18.95 -5.37
N LYS A 230 -21.57 -18.72 -6.59
CA LYS A 230 -22.20 -17.45 -6.95
C LYS A 230 -23.39 -17.10 -6.03
N ASN A 231 -24.15 -18.10 -5.58
CA ASN A 231 -25.32 -17.90 -4.73
C ASN A 231 -24.94 -17.26 -3.39
N ASP A 232 -23.79 -17.60 -2.83
CA ASP A 232 -23.30 -17.01 -1.58
C ASP A 232 -23.08 -15.51 -1.70
N PHE A 233 -22.53 -15.05 -2.82
CA PHE A 233 -22.35 -13.63 -3.09
C PHE A 233 -23.69 -12.89 -3.21
N GLU A 234 -24.70 -13.52 -3.82
CA GLU A 234 -26.05 -12.96 -3.92
C GLU A 234 -26.73 -12.86 -2.55
N ILE A 235 -26.56 -13.87 -1.68
CA ILE A 235 -27.01 -13.83 -0.28
C ILE A 235 -26.28 -12.71 0.47
N HIS A 236 -24.96 -12.60 0.31
CA HIS A 236 -24.16 -11.61 1.00
C HIS A 236 -24.56 -10.17 0.62
N VAL A 237 -24.78 -9.89 -0.67
CA VAL A 237 -25.29 -8.60 -1.14
C VAL A 237 -26.64 -8.28 -0.49
N LYS A 238 -27.58 -9.22 -0.47
CA LYS A 238 -28.90 -9.03 0.18
C LYS A 238 -28.77 -8.72 1.68
N ASN A 239 -27.85 -9.39 2.37
CA ASN A 239 -27.55 -9.13 3.78
C ASN A 239 -27.00 -7.71 3.98
N ILE A 240 -26.07 -7.26 3.13
CA ILE A 240 -25.53 -5.89 3.17
C ILE A 240 -26.64 -4.85 2.93
N LEU A 241 -27.51 -5.05 1.94
CA LEU A 241 -28.62 -4.11 1.68
C LEU A 241 -29.57 -4.00 2.87
N THR A 242 -29.88 -5.14 3.49
CA THR A 242 -30.73 -5.19 4.70
C THR A 242 -30.08 -4.42 5.85
N MET A 243 -28.78 -4.62 6.07
CA MET A 243 -27.99 -3.97 7.12
C MET A 243 -27.87 -2.45 6.92
N THR A 244 -27.50 -2.03 5.71
CA THR A 244 -27.21 -0.62 5.37
C THR A 244 -28.46 0.18 5.02
N LYS A 245 -29.59 -0.50 4.81
CA LYS A 245 -30.85 0.04 4.27
C LYS A 245 -30.69 0.64 2.87
N TRP A 246 -29.64 0.26 2.13
CA TRP A 246 -29.54 0.59 0.72
C TRP A 246 -30.59 -0.18 -0.07
N THR A 247 -31.17 0.46 -1.10
CA THR A 247 -32.20 -0.16 -1.94
C THR A 247 -31.59 -0.74 -3.20
N GLU A 248 -32.25 -1.76 -3.76
CA GLU A 248 -31.94 -2.25 -5.11
C GLU A 248 -32.01 -1.10 -6.12
N GLY A 249 -31.10 -1.11 -7.10
CA GLY A 249 -30.94 -0.04 -8.09
C GLY A 249 -30.22 1.23 -7.60
N SER A 250 -29.90 1.36 -6.31
CA SER A 250 -29.07 2.48 -5.82
C SER A 250 -27.64 2.41 -6.38
N PRO A 251 -26.89 3.54 -6.45
CA PRO A 251 -25.49 3.53 -6.91
C PRO A 251 -24.62 2.54 -6.15
N MET A 252 -24.87 2.38 -4.84
CA MET A 252 -24.13 1.44 -4.02
C MET A 252 -24.53 -0.02 -4.25
N TRP A 253 -25.82 -0.29 -4.51
CA TRP A 253 -26.24 -1.62 -4.96
C TRP A 253 -25.57 -2.03 -6.27
N VAL A 254 -25.48 -1.11 -7.24
CA VAL A 254 -24.78 -1.37 -8.51
C VAL A 254 -23.31 -1.67 -8.25
N ARG A 255 -22.64 -0.87 -7.41
CA ARG A 255 -21.23 -1.07 -7.04
C ARG A 255 -21.01 -2.40 -6.31
N LEU A 256 -21.87 -2.75 -5.35
CA LEU A 256 -21.82 -4.04 -4.64
C LEU A 256 -21.88 -5.21 -5.61
N ASN A 257 -22.87 -5.22 -6.51
CA ASN A 257 -23.02 -6.30 -7.49
C ASN A 257 -21.83 -6.38 -8.45
N ASP A 258 -21.29 -5.24 -8.93
CA ASP A 258 -20.10 -5.23 -9.78
C ASP A 258 -18.88 -5.80 -9.05
N VAL A 259 -18.64 -5.38 -7.80
CA VAL A 259 -17.50 -5.85 -7.01
C VAL A 259 -17.61 -7.35 -6.74
N PHE A 260 -18.75 -7.83 -6.25
CA PHE A 260 -18.91 -9.25 -5.93
C PHE A 260 -18.96 -10.14 -7.18
N SER A 261 -19.52 -9.67 -8.30
CA SER A 261 -19.47 -10.40 -9.57
C SER A 261 -18.03 -10.52 -10.11
N ASN A 262 -17.28 -9.42 -10.07
CA ASN A 262 -15.87 -9.42 -10.47
C ASN A 262 -15.00 -10.26 -9.55
N MET A 263 -15.30 -10.26 -8.25
CA MET A 263 -14.65 -11.12 -7.27
C MET A 263 -14.93 -12.59 -7.55
N TRP A 264 -16.20 -12.98 -7.74
CA TRP A 264 -16.55 -14.36 -8.06
C TRP A 264 -15.84 -14.85 -9.32
N LYS A 265 -15.88 -14.05 -10.39
CA LYS A 265 -15.17 -14.36 -11.64
C LYS A 265 -13.68 -14.59 -11.40
N ALA A 266 -13.02 -13.65 -10.73
CA ALA A 266 -11.60 -13.75 -10.45
C ALA A 266 -11.26 -14.94 -9.53
N MET A 267 -12.14 -15.27 -8.59
CA MET A 267 -11.98 -16.38 -7.67
C MET A 267 -12.11 -17.73 -8.37
N LYS A 268 -13.13 -17.89 -9.23
CA LYS A 268 -13.24 -19.07 -10.08
C LYS A 268 -11.98 -19.28 -10.91
N ASP A 269 -11.49 -18.22 -11.56
CA ASP A 269 -10.30 -18.30 -12.42
C ASP A 269 -9.04 -18.79 -11.67
N ILE A 270 -8.94 -18.58 -10.36
CA ILE A 270 -7.75 -18.94 -9.55
C ILE A 270 -7.92 -20.15 -8.64
N ALA A 271 -9.15 -20.46 -8.21
CA ALA A 271 -9.46 -21.41 -7.16
C ALA A 271 -10.28 -22.62 -7.64
N ASP A 272 -11.23 -22.43 -8.56
CA ASP A 272 -12.08 -23.50 -9.10
C ASP A 272 -11.25 -24.36 -10.08
N THR A 273 -10.53 -25.34 -9.54
CA THR A 273 -9.56 -26.12 -10.31
C THR A 273 -10.18 -27.30 -11.02
N ASN A 274 -11.30 -27.80 -10.51
CA ASN A 274 -12.06 -28.91 -11.07
C ASN A 274 -13.18 -28.42 -12.02
N LEU A 275 -13.40 -27.10 -12.12
CA LEU A 275 -14.39 -26.44 -12.99
C LEU A 275 -15.83 -26.88 -12.67
N ASP A 276 -16.14 -27.03 -11.38
CA ASP A 276 -17.48 -27.42 -10.91
C ASP A 276 -18.36 -26.21 -10.54
N ASP A 277 -17.91 -24.99 -10.84
CA ASP A 277 -18.57 -23.73 -10.51
C ASP A 277 -18.75 -23.51 -8.99
N THR A 278 -17.99 -24.23 -8.16
CA THR A 278 -17.89 -24.02 -6.72
C THR A 278 -16.43 -23.94 -6.28
N VAL A 279 -16.20 -23.43 -5.08
CA VAL A 279 -14.86 -23.35 -4.48
C VAL A 279 -14.90 -24.02 -3.13
N THR A 280 -14.19 -25.13 -3.00
CA THR A 280 -14.01 -25.83 -1.73
C THR A 280 -13.02 -25.10 -0.81
N ILE A 281 -12.99 -25.45 0.48
CA ILE A 281 -12.03 -24.87 1.42
C ILE A 281 -10.57 -25.15 1.02
N ASP A 282 -10.28 -26.31 0.43
CA ASP A 282 -8.92 -26.66 0.01
C ASP A 282 -8.50 -25.83 -1.21
N GLU A 283 -9.39 -25.66 -2.18
CA GLU A 283 -9.20 -24.77 -3.32
C GLU A 283 -8.99 -23.31 -2.90
N TRP A 284 -9.82 -22.83 -1.97
CA TRP A 284 -9.69 -21.51 -1.37
C TRP A 284 -8.32 -21.30 -0.72
N LEU A 285 -7.90 -22.22 0.16
CA LEU A 285 -6.61 -22.12 0.83
C LEU A 285 -5.45 -22.18 -0.16
N ASN A 286 -5.54 -23.03 -1.17
CA ASN A 286 -4.52 -23.12 -2.21
C ASN A 286 -4.44 -21.84 -3.06
N ALA A 287 -5.58 -21.22 -3.37
CA ALA A 287 -5.64 -19.94 -4.09
C ALA A 287 -5.05 -18.79 -3.25
N LEU A 288 -5.41 -18.70 -1.97
CA LEU A 288 -4.84 -17.70 -1.06
C LEU A 288 -3.34 -17.91 -0.84
N GLU A 289 -2.87 -19.15 -0.73
CA GLU A 289 -1.45 -19.46 -0.65
C GLU A 289 -0.71 -18.99 -1.91
N LYS A 290 -1.25 -19.26 -3.10
CA LYS A 290 -0.68 -18.74 -4.36
C LYS A 290 -0.63 -17.21 -4.35
N MET A 291 -1.69 -16.54 -3.91
CA MET A 291 -1.74 -15.09 -3.80
C MET A 291 -0.70 -14.55 -2.80
N CYS A 292 -0.58 -15.15 -1.62
CA CYS A 292 0.41 -14.75 -0.61
C CYS A 292 1.84 -14.90 -1.16
N ARG A 293 2.14 -16.02 -1.82
CA ARG A 293 3.46 -16.25 -2.45
C ARG A 293 3.73 -15.28 -3.61
N GLN A 294 2.71 -14.94 -4.39
CA GLN A 294 2.81 -13.91 -5.44
C GLN A 294 3.10 -12.54 -4.83
N ILE A 295 2.40 -12.14 -3.78
CA ILE A 295 2.66 -10.88 -3.08
C ILE A 295 4.07 -10.89 -2.47
N GLN A 296 4.57 -12.01 -1.95
CA GLN A 296 5.96 -12.06 -1.48
C GLN A 296 7.02 -11.82 -2.56
N THR A 297 6.77 -12.29 -3.77
CA THR A 297 7.70 -12.13 -4.91
C THR A 297 7.45 -10.83 -5.68
N LYS A 298 6.22 -10.32 -5.62
CA LYS A 298 5.70 -9.13 -6.30
C LYS A 298 4.73 -8.36 -5.38
N PRO A 299 5.25 -7.66 -4.35
CA PRO A 299 4.45 -7.10 -3.24
C PRO A 299 3.43 -6.03 -3.62
N LEU A 300 3.46 -5.55 -4.87
CA LEU A 300 2.59 -4.49 -5.37
C LEU A 300 1.50 -5.01 -6.31
N GLN A 301 1.40 -6.33 -6.51
CA GLN A 301 0.36 -6.97 -7.32
C GLN A 301 -0.78 -7.54 -6.46
N ILE A 302 -1.35 -6.72 -5.56
CA ILE A 302 -2.59 -7.11 -4.88
C ILE A 302 -3.72 -7.13 -5.93
N PRO A 303 -4.51 -8.22 -6.04
CA PRO A 303 -5.56 -8.31 -7.04
C PRO A 303 -6.58 -7.18 -6.91
N ARG A 304 -6.92 -6.52 -8.03
CA ARG A 304 -7.84 -5.36 -8.03
C ARG A 304 -9.22 -5.67 -7.46
N TRP A 305 -9.72 -6.89 -7.63
CA TRP A 305 -10.99 -7.30 -7.02
C TRP A 305 -10.94 -7.27 -5.49
N TYR A 306 -9.79 -7.58 -4.91
CA TYR A 306 -9.57 -7.62 -3.47
C TYR A 306 -9.53 -6.20 -2.86
N LEU A 307 -8.87 -5.26 -3.52
CA LEU A 307 -8.91 -3.84 -3.14
C LEU A 307 -10.33 -3.27 -3.22
N ARG A 308 -11.07 -3.58 -4.30
CA ARG A 308 -12.46 -3.12 -4.45
C ARG A 308 -13.41 -3.73 -3.41
N LEU A 309 -13.15 -4.96 -2.97
CA LEU A 309 -13.88 -5.60 -1.88
C LEU A 309 -13.66 -4.86 -0.56
N MET A 310 -12.40 -4.56 -0.23
CA MET A 310 -12.06 -3.78 0.96
C MET A 310 -12.76 -2.42 0.96
N ASP A 311 -12.72 -1.73 -0.18
CA ASP A 311 -13.37 -0.46 -0.44
C ASP A 311 -14.87 -0.47 -0.11
N VAL A 312 -15.55 -1.53 -0.53
CA VAL A 312 -16.98 -1.74 -0.28
C VAL A 312 -17.25 -1.97 1.21
N TYR A 313 -16.46 -2.83 1.87
CA TYR A 313 -16.66 -3.06 3.30
C TYR A 313 -16.40 -1.81 4.12
N PHE A 314 -15.38 -1.03 3.79
CA PHE A 314 -15.16 0.27 4.44
C PHE A 314 -16.43 1.14 4.38
N ASP A 315 -17.01 1.28 3.19
CA ASP A 315 -18.25 2.05 3.01
C ASP A 315 -19.43 1.45 3.78
N VAL A 316 -19.47 0.13 3.97
CA VAL A 316 -20.49 -0.52 4.80
C VAL A 316 -20.30 -0.13 6.28
N PHE A 317 -19.07 -0.14 6.80
CA PHE A 317 -18.79 0.27 8.18
C PHE A 317 -19.10 1.75 8.42
N ASP A 318 -18.54 2.63 7.59
CA ASP A 318 -18.74 4.09 7.61
C ASP A 318 -20.22 4.48 7.39
N ARG A 319 -20.97 3.66 6.64
CA ARG A 319 -22.42 3.85 6.48
C ARG A 319 -23.21 3.59 7.76
N LEU A 320 -22.74 2.70 8.63
CA LEU A 320 -23.49 2.33 9.83
C LEU A 320 -23.45 3.40 10.93
N GLY A 321 -22.58 4.40 10.82
CA GLY A 321 -22.66 5.62 11.62
C GLY A 321 -23.00 6.83 10.78
N ASN A 322 -22.03 7.71 10.55
CA ASN A 322 -22.28 9.07 10.09
C ASN A 322 -21.81 9.34 8.65
N SER A 323 -21.09 8.40 8.02
CA SER A 323 -20.53 8.53 6.66
C SER A 323 -19.53 9.70 6.53
N ASP A 324 -18.67 9.90 7.54
CA ASP A 324 -17.66 10.95 7.58
C ASP A 324 -16.30 10.53 7.00
N GLY A 325 -16.19 9.28 6.52
CA GLY A 325 -14.99 8.74 5.91
C GLY A 325 -14.03 8.10 6.91
N TRP A 326 -14.49 7.80 8.12
CA TRP A 326 -13.76 7.11 9.17
C TRP A 326 -14.62 5.96 9.70
N VAL A 327 -13.98 4.91 10.24
CA VAL A 327 -14.67 3.89 11.03
C VAL A 327 -14.41 4.15 12.50
N GLU A 328 -15.43 4.62 13.20
CA GLU A 328 -15.39 4.91 14.63
C GLU A 328 -15.73 3.67 15.48
N LYS A 329 -15.45 3.76 16.78
CA LYS A 329 -15.72 2.67 17.74
C LYS A 329 -17.20 2.30 17.73
N GLU A 330 -18.09 3.28 17.68
CA GLU A 330 -19.53 3.12 17.70
C GLU A 330 -20.03 2.36 16.45
N GLU A 331 -19.46 2.64 15.29
CA GLU A 331 -19.77 1.98 14.01
C GLU A 331 -19.26 0.54 14.00
N TRP A 332 -18.02 0.35 14.47
CA TRP A 332 -17.43 -0.95 14.67
C TRP A 332 -18.29 -1.82 15.58
N VAL A 333 -18.60 -1.33 16.78
CA VAL A 333 -19.43 -2.04 17.76
C VAL A 333 -20.82 -2.32 17.22
N THR A 334 -21.40 -1.38 16.46
CA THR A 334 -22.71 -1.57 15.82
C THR A 334 -22.67 -2.72 14.82
N TYR A 335 -21.66 -2.76 13.93
CA TYR A 335 -21.50 -3.83 12.97
C TYR A 335 -21.36 -5.19 13.66
N PHE A 336 -20.37 -5.31 14.53
CA PHE A 336 -20.04 -6.60 15.17
C PHE A 336 -21.09 -7.04 16.20
N GLY A 337 -21.71 -6.10 16.90
CA GLY A 337 -22.74 -6.40 17.88
C GLY A 337 -24.09 -6.76 17.26
N LYS A 338 -24.55 -6.03 16.24
CA LYS A 338 -25.87 -6.27 15.63
C LYS A 338 -25.87 -7.37 14.59
N TYR A 339 -24.79 -7.52 13.82
CA TYR A 339 -24.78 -8.40 12.64
C TYR A 339 -23.93 -9.66 12.81
N LEU A 340 -22.94 -9.62 13.72
CA LEU A 340 -22.14 -10.79 14.08
C LEU A 340 -22.37 -11.25 15.53
N GLU A 341 -23.34 -10.64 16.21
CA GLU A 341 -23.77 -10.99 17.57
C GLU A 341 -22.62 -11.07 18.59
N LEU A 342 -21.54 -10.31 18.36
CA LEU A 342 -20.41 -10.26 19.29
C LEU A 342 -20.73 -9.36 20.49
N PRO A 343 -20.36 -9.73 21.72
CA PRO A 343 -20.56 -8.88 22.88
C PRO A 343 -19.92 -7.51 22.68
N GLN A 344 -20.66 -6.45 23.02
CA GLN A 344 -20.20 -5.08 22.89
C GLN A 344 -18.83 -4.86 23.58
N GLU A 345 -18.67 -5.32 24.82
CA GLU A 345 -17.42 -5.19 25.57
C GLU A 345 -16.23 -5.82 24.84
N ARG A 346 -16.44 -6.96 24.19
CA ARG A 346 -15.41 -7.61 23.37
C ARG A 346 -15.07 -6.73 22.17
N SER A 347 -16.08 -6.29 21.41
CA SER A 347 -15.87 -5.46 20.22
C SER A 347 -15.11 -4.17 20.57
N GLU A 348 -15.47 -3.49 21.66
CA GLU A 348 -14.78 -2.29 22.16
C GLU A 348 -13.33 -2.57 22.57
N LYS A 349 -13.10 -3.64 23.35
CA LYS A 349 -11.77 -4.03 23.81
C LYS A 349 -10.81 -4.27 22.64
N TYR A 350 -11.26 -4.97 21.60
CA TYR A 350 -10.42 -5.29 20.45
C TYR A 350 -10.26 -4.08 19.53
N PHE A 351 -11.31 -3.28 19.32
CA PHE A 351 -11.19 -2.02 18.58
C PHE A 351 -10.15 -1.09 19.18
N LYS A 352 -10.17 -0.93 20.52
CA LYS A 352 -9.17 -0.17 21.26
C LYS A 352 -7.74 -0.69 21.00
N LYS A 353 -7.54 -2.01 20.98
CA LYS A 353 -6.23 -2.60 20.69
C LYS A 353 -5.76 -2.35 19.26
N MET A 354 -6.64 -2.53 18.28
CA MET A 354 -6.31 -2.34 16.86
C MET A 354 -6.01 -0.89 16.50
N THR A 355 -6.60 0.05 17.25
CA THR A 355 -6.37 1.50 17.14
C THR A 355 -5.29 2.04 18.07
N TYR A 356 -4.49 1.16 18.69
CA TYR A 356 -3.43 1.52 19.64
C TYR A 356 -3.90 2.44 20.77
N ASP A 357 -4.95 2.00 21.46
CA ASP A 357 -5.66 2.74 22.51
C ASP A 357 -6.33 4.02 22.01
N GLY A 358 -6.85 4.01 20.79
CA GLY A 358 -7.54 5.16 20.18
C GLY A 358 -6.61 6.25 19.66
N ARG A 359 -5.31 5.96 19.54
CA ARG A 359 -4.32 6.88 18.96
C ARG A 359 -4.43 6.98 17.44
N ILE A 360 -5.08 6.00 16.81
CA ILE A 360 -5.27 5.92 15.35
C ILE A 360 -6.76 5.84 15.05
N THR A 361 -7.23 6.72 14.15
CA THR A 361 -8.55 6.62 13.54
C THR A 361 -8.51 5.66 12.35
N VAL A 362 -9.60 4.93 12.10
CA VAL A 362 -9.63 3.94 11.02
C VAL A 362 -10.13 4.61 9.75
N ASP A 363 -9.23 5.24 9.00
CA ASP A 363 -9.54 5.63 7.62
C ASP A 363 -9.46 4.43 6.66
N ARG A 364 -9.81 4.69 5.40
CA ARG A 364 -9.83 3.69 4.32
C ARG A 364 -8.49 2.97 4.11
N ASP A 365 -7.41 3.63 4.47
CA ASP A 365 -6.09 3.10 4.20
C ASP A 365 -5.53 2.31 5.38
N PHE A 366 -5.85 2.71 6.61
CA PHE A 366 -5.64 1.88 7.78
C PHE A 366 -6.46 0.59 7.66
N TRP A 367 -7.68 0.72 7.13
CA TRP A 367 -8.53 -0.41 6.79
C TRP A 367 -7.86 -1.38 5.80
N TYR A 368 -7.23 -0.87 4.72
CA TYR A 368 -6.46 -1.73 3.81
C TYR A 368 -5.33 -2.47 4.52
N LEU A 369 -4.59 -1.79 5.40
CA LEU A 369 -3.53 -2.40 6.19
C LEU A 369 -4.07 -3.55 7.05
N TRP A 370 -5.20 -3.35 7.72
CA TRP A 370 -5.83 -4.38 8.56
C TRP A 370 -6.22 -5.60 7.76
N VAL A 371 -6.89 -5.41 6.61
CA VAL A 371 -7.39 -6.52 5.81
C VAL A 371 -6.23 -7.30 5.13
N ILE A 372 -5.15 -6.60 4.77
CA ILE A 372 -3.89 -7.21 4.29
C ILE A 372 -3.27 -8.07 5.40
N GLN A 373 -3.08 -7.51 6.60
CA GLN A 373 -2.50 -8.23 7.74
C GLN A 373 -3.35 -9.44 8.14
N MET A 374 -4.67 -9.27 8.18
CA MET A 374 -5.61 -10.35 8.48
C MET A 374 -5.39 -11.58 7.61
N ASN A 375 -5.05 -11.40 6.33
CA ASN A 375 -4.88 -12.51 5.41
C ASN A 375 -3.43 -13.02 5.30
N MET A 376 -2.44 -12.17 5.63
CA MET A 376 -1.03 -12.45 5.27
C MET A 376 -0.01 -12.33 6.41
N SER A 377 -0.37 -11.74 7.54
CA SER A 377 0.51 -11.61 8.71
C SER A 377 0.50 -12.90 9.55
N ASP A 378 1.61 -13.22 10.22
CA ASP A 378 1.66 -14.17 11.35
C ASP A 378 1.93 -13.42 12.68
N ASP A 379 2.04 -12.09 12.65
CA ASP A 379 2.21 -11.27 13.85
C ASP A 379 0.88 -11.14 14.60
N VAL A 380 0.75 -11.93 15.68
CA VAL A 380 -0.40 -11.94 16.59
C VAL A 380 -0.73 -10.58 17.21
N ASN A 381 0.17 -9.59 17.15
CA ASN A 381 -0.05 -8.24 17.65
C ASN A 381 -0.40 -7.24 16.54
N SER A 382 -0.39 -7.66 15.28
CA SER A 382 -0.85 -6.83 14.16
C SER A 382 -2.35 -6.54 14.29
N PRO A 383 -2.83 -5.34 13.94
CA PRO A 383 -4.26 -5.04 13.92
C PRO A 383 -5.11 -6.07 13.18
N GLY A 384 -4.65 -6.56 12.03
CA GLY A 384 -5.36 -7.60 11.27
C GLY A 384 -5.48 -8.94 11.99
N ASP A 385 -4.46 -9.40 12.72
CA ASP A 385 -4.54 -10.63 13.50
C ASP A 385 -5.32 -10.43 14.81
N ILE A 386 -5.24 -9.22 15.42
CA ILE A 386 -6.09 -8.83 16.56
C ILE A 386 -7.57 -8.92 16.15
N PHE A 387 -7.92 -8.46 14.95
CA PHE A 387 -9.28 -8.56 14.41
C PHE A 387 -9.78 -10.01 14.35
N ILE A 388 -9.00 -10.91 13.77
CA ILE A 388 -9.37 -12.33 13.71
C ILE A 388 -9.54 -12.92 15.12
N ARG A 389 -8.68 -12.59 16.08
CA ARG A 389 -8.83 -13.06 17.46
C ARG A 389 -10.13 -12.59 18.11
N MET A 390 -10.55 -11.36 17.86
CA MET A 390 -11.85 -10.86 18.34
C MET A 390 -12.99 -11.81 17.92
N CYS A 391 -12.93 -12.26 16.67
CA CYS A 391 -13.93 -13.09 16.04
C CYS A 391 -13.84 -14.59 16.43
N THR A 392 -12.65 -15.06 16.84
CA THR A 392 -12.36 -16.51 17.03
C THR A 392 -12.10 -16.93 18.47
N GLU A 393 -11.69 -16.02 19.37
CA GLU A 393 -11.48 -16.37 20.77
C GLU A 393 -12.80 -16.87 21.38
N LYS A 394 -12.75 -17.91 22.21
CA LYS A 394 -13.92 -18.34 22.99
C LYS A 394 -14.20 -17.31 24.07
N GLN A 395 -15.48 -17.06 24.36
CA GLN A 395 -15.87 -16.32 25.57
C GLN A 395 -15.52 -17.22 26.76
N ASN A 396 -14.64 -16.75 27.64
CA ASN A 396 -14.36 -17.41 28.91
C ASN A 396 -15.44 -17.05 29.93
#